data_AF-A0A7H2BB56-F1
#
_entry.id   AF-A0A7H2BB56-F1
#
_cell.length_a   1.000
_cell.length_b   1.000
_cell.length_c   1.000
_cell.angle_alpha   90.00
_cell.angle_beta   90.00
_cell.angle_gamma   90.00
#
_symmetry.space_group_name_H-M   'P 1'
#
loop_
_entity.id
_entity.type
_entity.pdbx_description
1 polymer ?
#
loop_
_entity_poly.entity_id
_entity_poly.type
_entity_poly.pdbx_seq_one_letter_code
_entity_poly.pdbx_strand_id
1 'polypeptide(L)'
;MPWWFWIVLWGSLVVASLALLAYLLFVTLKKGWKALSEVEAWEADFSSRLAEANSVSYRKLESPSEPAIFTPVGEAVSHYESGKQERKIDRAVRRYQRRETLGQPQRVDDLRIYAQEGAD
;
A
#
# COMPACT_ATOMS: atom_id res chain seq x y z
N MET A 1 -4.58 61.68 28.77
CA MET A 1 -4.75 60.68 27.69
C MET A 1 -6.19 60.73 27.20
N PRO A 2 -6.46 60.83 25.88
CA PRO A 2 -7.81 60.92 25.36
C PRO A 2 -8.57 59.60 25.60
N TRP A 3 -9.75 59.66 26.21
CA TRP A 3 -10.60 58.49 26.51
C TRP A 3 -10.92 57.63 25.26
N TRP A 4 -11.00 58.26 24.09
CA TRP A 4 -11.16 57.62 22.78
C TRP A 4 -10.09 56.57 22.45
N PHE A 5 -8.88 56.69 23.00
CA PHE A 5 -7.81 55.72 22.79
C PHE A 5 -8.23 54.30 23.23
N TRP A 6 -8.97 54.19 24.33
CA TRP A 6 -9.43 52.90 24.83
C TRP A 6 -10.42 52.24 23.88
N ILE A 7 -11.32 53.01 23.26
CA ILE A 7 -12.30 52.49 22.30
C ILE A 7 -11.59 51.93 21.06
N VAL A 8 -10.57 52.63 20.56
CA VAL A 8 -9.77 52.18 19.41
C VAL A 8 -8.97 50.93 19.78
N LEU A 9 -8.37 50.89 20.97
CA LEU A 9 -7.60 49.74 21.46
C LEU A 9 -8.48 48.50 21.52
N TRP A 10 -9.62 48.56 22.20
CA TRP A 10 -10.54 47.41 22.32
C TRP A 10 -11.17 47.05 20.99
N GLY A 11 -11.52 48.02 20.15
CA GLY A 11 -12.04 47.77 18.80
C GLY A 11 -11.04 47.02 17.92
N SER A 12 -9.78 47.46 17.90
CA SER A 12 -8.72 46.78 17.14
C SER A 12 -8.46 45.38 17.67
N LEU A 13 -8.51 45.17 18.99
CA LEU A 13 -8.35 43.86 19.62
C LEU A 13 -9.44 42.87 19.18
N VAL A 14 -10.70 43.32 19.17
CA VAL A 14 -11.83 42.48 18.75
C VAL A 14 -11.73 42.14 17.26
N VAL A 15 -11.40 43.12 16.41
CA VAL A 15 -11.23 42.90 14.97
C VAL A 15 -10.06 41.93 14.69
N ALA A 16 -8.93 42.09 15.39
CA ALA A 16 -7.80 41.18 15.25
C ALA A 16 -8.15 39.76 15.67
N SER A 17 -8.90 39.60 16.77
CA SER A 17 -9.36 38.29 17.24
C SER A 17 -10.31 37.63 16.24
N LEU A 18 -11.28 38.38 15.70
CA LEU A 18 -12.19 37.90 14.65
C LEU A 18 -11.44 37.49 13.39
N ALA A 19 -10.47 38.30 12.94
CA ALA A 19 -9.67 38.00 11.77
C ALA A 19 -8.86 36.71 11.96
N LEU A 20 -8.28 36.50 13.14
CA LEU A 20 -7.53 35.29 13.47
C LEU A 20 -8.44 34.05 13.45
N LEU A 21 -9.62 34.14 14.08
CA LEU A 21 -10.59 33.03 14.07
C LEU A 21 -11.07 32.70 12.66
N ALA A 22 -11.40 33.72 11.85
CA ALA A 22 -11.81 33.53 10.46
C ALA A 22 -10.69 32.89 9.62
N TYR A 23 -9.44 33.31 9.83
CA TYR A 23 -8.28 32.71 9.17
C TYR A 23 -8.10 31.24 9.55
N LEU A 24 -8.16 30.91 10.84
CA LEU A 24 -8.04 29.52 11.30
C LEU A 24 -9.15 28.65 10.73
N LEU A 25 -10.41 29.12 10.77
CA LEU A 25 -11.55 28.41 10.20
C LEU A 25 -11.37 28.15 8.70
N PHE A 26 -10.90 29.15 7.96
CA PHE A 26 -10.61 29.00 6.53
C PHE A 26 -9.51 27.96 6.27
N VAL A 27 -8.42 27.99 7.04
CA VAL A 27 -7.32 27.03 6.92
C VAL A 27 -7.75 25.62 7.27
N THR A 28 -8.53 25.43 8.34
CA THR A 28 -9.01 24.11 8.75
C THR A 28 -10.02 23.55 7.78
N LEU A 29 -10.95 24.36 7.26
CA LEU A 29 -11.88 23.95 6.20
C LEU A 29 -11.13 23.50 4.95
N LYS A 30 -10.15 24.29 4.48
CA LYS A 30 -9.36 23.94 3.29
C LYS A 30 -8.57 22.63 3.50
N LYS A 31 -8.00 22.42 4.69
CA LYS A 31 -7.30 21.18 5.05
C LYS A 31 -8.26 19.99 5.17
N GLY A 32 -9.43 20.20 5.77
CA GLY A 32 -10.46 19.15 5.93
C GLY A 32 -11.00 18.66 4.59
N TRP A 33 -11.25 19.57 3.65
CA TRP A 33 -11.66 19.22 2.29
C TRP A 33 -10.57 18.42 1.56
N LYS A 34 -9.31 18.80 1.71
CA LYS A 34 -8.18 18.04 1.13
C LYS A 34 -8.10 16.64 1.75
N ALA A 35 -8.24 16.52 3.07
CA ALA A 35 -8.27 15.24 3.76
C ALA A 35 -9.45 14.36 3.29
N LEU A 36 -10.62 14.96 3.02
CA LEU A 36 -11.77 14.23 2.48
C LEU A 36 -11.48 13.65 1.09
N SER A 37 -10.86 14.44 0.20
CA SER A 37 -10.45 13.95 -1.13
C SER A 37 -9.38 12.85 -1.07
N GLU A 38 -8.48 12.92 -0.08
CA GLU A 38 -7.48 11.88 0.16
C GLU A 38 -8.12 10.60 0.71
N VAL A 39 -9.16 10.73 1.56
CA VAL A 39 -9.96 9.59 2.05
C VAL A 39 -10.76 8.94 0.92
N GLU A 40 -11.38 9.71 0.04
CA GLU A 40 -12.10 9.20 -1.13
C GLU A 40 -11.16 8.47 -2.10
N ALA A 41 -9.96 9.00 -2.33
CA ALA A 41 -8.93 8.31 -3.10
C ALA A 41 -8.44 7.02 -2.43
N TRP A 42 -8.36 7.00 -1.09
CA TRP A 42 -7.99 5.82 -0.32
C TRP A 42 -9.11 4.77 -0.33
N GLU A 43 -10.38 5.17 -0.29
CA GLU A 43 -11.54 4.28 -0.44
C GLU A 43 -11.57 3.63 -1.83
N ALA A 44 -11.26 4.40 -2.88
CA ALA A 44 -11.16 3.87 -4.25
C ALA A 44 -10.02 2.83 -4.38
N ASP A 45 -8.83 3.10 -3.83
CA ASP A 45 -7.69 2.14 -3.85
C ASP A 45 -7.95 0.93 -2.93
N PHE A 46 -8.61 1.14 -1.79
CA PHE A 46 -8.95 0.05 -0.88
C PHE A 46 -10.00 -0.87 -1.49
N SER A 47 -11.06 -0.32 -2.09
CA SER A 47 -12.11 -1.10 -2.75
C SER A 47 -11.58 -1.86 -3.96
N SER A 48 -10.67 -1.27 -4.76
CA SER A 48 -10.01 -1.98 -5.86
C SER A 48 -9.12 -3.11 -5.36
N ARG A 49 -8.33 -2.89 -4.30
CA ARG A 49 -7.50 -3.94 -3.68
C ARG A 49 -8.33 -5.02 -2.99
N LEU A 50 -9.47 -4.67 -2.42
CA LEU A 50 -10.37 -5.63 -1.80
C LEU A 50 -11.10 -6.46 -2.86
N ALA A 51 -11.47 -5.85 -3.99
CA ALA A 51 -11.99 -6.55 -5.16
C ALA A 51 -10.93 -7.48 -5.77
N GLU A 52 -9.68 -7.01 -5.89
CA GLU A 52 -8.55 -7.82 -6.32
C GLU A 52 -8.27 -8.95 -5.32
N ALA A 53 -8.24 -8.69 -4.02
CA ALA A 53 -8.08 -9.71 -2.99
C ALA A 53 -9.23 -10.73 -2.98
N ASN A 54 -10.47 -10.31 -3.24
CA ASN A 54 -11.60 -11.23 -3.42
C ASN A 54 -11.51 -12.02 -4.73
N SER A 55 -10.98 -11.43 -5.80
CA SER A 55 -10.62 -12.17 -7.01
C SER A 55 -9.40 -13.08 -6.81
N VAL A 56 -8.60 -12.83 -5.77
CA VAL A 56 -7.49 -13.70 -5.34
C VAL A 56 -7.95 -14.63 -4.21
N SER A 57 -9.21 -14.61 -3.76
CA SER A 57 -9.76 -15.62 -2.84
C SER A 57 -9.88 -17.02 -3.47
N TYR A 58 -9.55 -17.18 -4.76
CA TYR A 58 -9.23 -18.49 -5.35
C TYR A 58 -7.75 -18.89 -5.21
N ARG A 59 -6.91 -18.09 -4.54
CA ARG A 59 -5.59 -18.52 -4.10
C ARG A 59 -5.81 -19.53 -3.00
N LYS A 60 -5.99 -20.77 -3.46
CA LYS A 60 -6.07 -22.03 -2.73
C LYS A 60 -5.30 -21.87 -1.42
N LEU A 61 -6.04 -21.72 -0.32
CA LEU A 61 -5.48 -21.82 1.01
C LEU A 61 -4.63 -23.08 1.01
N GLU A 62 -3.35 -22.91 1.30
CA GLU A 62 -2.38 -24.01 1.26
C GLU A 62 -2.93 -25.11 2.14
N SER A 63 -3.30 -26.23 1.51
CA SER A 63 -3.94 -27.35 2.20
C SER A 63 -3.05 -27.75 3.37
N PRO A 64 -3.61 -28.07 4.55
CA PRO A 64 -2.83 -28.46 5.71
C PRO A 64 -1.78 -29.49 5.27
N SER A 65 -0.51 -29.18 5.46
CA SER A 65 0.58 -30.08 5.07
C SER A 65 0.35 -31.43 5.73
N GLU A 66 0.13 -32.47 4.93
CA GLU A 66 -0.01 -33.81 5.48
C GLU A 66 1.28 -34.19 6.21
N PRO A 67 1.19 -34.84 7.39
CA PRO A 67 2.35 -35.27 8.13
C PRO A 67 3.14 -36.28 7.31
N ALA A 68 4.35 -35.90 6.87
CA ALA A 68 5.25 -36.68 6.02
C ALA A 68 5.76 -37.99 6.66
N ILE A 69 5.28 -38.35 7.85
CA ILE A 69 5.69 -39.53 8.61
C ILE A 69 5.29 -40.83 7.88
N PHE A 70 4.23 -40.77 7.06
CA PHE A 70 3.70 -41.94 6.33
C PHE A 70 3.99 -41.90 4.81
N THR A 71 4.70 -40.89 4.32
CA THR A 71 4.99 -40.74 2.88
C THR A 71 6.16 -41.64 2.48
N PRO A 72 6.04 -42.44 1.39
CA PRO A 72 7.16 -43.19 0.83
C PRO A 72 8.34 -42.26 0.49
N VAL A 73 9.58 -42.72 0.71
CA VAL A 73 10.79 -41.89 0.51
C VAL A 73 10.88 -41.33 -0.91
N GLY A 74 10.51 -42.11 -1.94
CA GLY A 74 10.53 -41.66 -3.33
C GLY A 74 9.60 -40.48 -3.60
N GLU A 75 8.41 -40.50 -3.01
CA GLU A 75 7.45 -39.39 -3.08
C GLU A 75 7.92 -38.19 -2.26
N ALA A 76 8.46 -38.41 -1.07
CA ALA A 76 9.00 -37.33 -0.25
C ALA A 76 10.14 -36.58 -0.96
N VAL A 77 11.02 -37.29 -1.67
CA VAL A 77 12.11 -36.69 -2.47
C VAL A 77 11.56 -35.92 -3.66
N SER A 78 10.56 -36.43 -4.36
CA SER A 78 9.97 -35.73 -5.50
C SER A 78 9.26 -34.44 -5.06
N HIS A 79 8.51 -34.48 -3.96
CA HIS A 79 7.91 -33.30 -3.33
C HIS A 79 8.94 -32.28 -2.85
N TYR A 80 10.07 -32.75 -2.31
CA TYR A 80 11.15 -31.87 -1.89
C TYR A 80 11.79 -31.14 -3.09
N GLU A 81 12.12 -31.87 -4.16
CA GLU A 81 12.73 -31.27 -5.35
C GLU A 81 11.76 -30.32 -6.07
N SER A 82 10.48 -30.67 -6.19
CA SER A 82 9.47 -29.77 -6.78
C SER A 82 9.34 -28.48 -5.96
N GLY A 83 9.16 -28.59 -4.64
CA GLY A 83 9.05 -27.42 -3.75
C GLY A 83 10.34 -26.59 -3.70
N LYS A 84 11.51 -27.20 -3.92
CA LYS A 84 12.78 -26.48 -4.03
C LYS A 84 12.85 -25.65 -5.32
N GLN A 85 12.38 -26.17 -6.45
CA GLN A 85 12.30 -25.41 -7.70
C GLN A 85 11.27 -24.30 -7.59
N GLU A 86 10.09 -24.57 -7.04
CA GLU A 86 9.05 -23.56 -6.80
C GLU A 86 9.59 -22.38 -6.00
N ARG A 87 10.23 -22.65 -4.84
CA ARG A 87 10.88 -21.59 -4.03
C ARG A 87 11.98 -20.83 -4.78
N LYS A 88 12.67 -21.46 -5.74
CA LYS A 88 13.70 -20.80 -6.55
C LYS A 88 13.07 -19.84 -7.55
N ILE A 89 12.00 -20.27 -8.23
CA ILE A 89 11.21 -19.46 -9.17
C ILE A 89 10.59 -18.28 -8.41
N ASP A 90 9.95 -18.54 -7.27
CA ASP A 90 9.30 -17.53 -6.44
C ASP A 90 10.25 -16.38 -6.05
N ARG A 91 11.48 -16.70 -5.67
CA ARG A 91 12.50 -15.70 -5.35
C ARG A 91 12.96 -14.93 -6.59
N ALA A 92 13.05 -15.59 -7.75
CA ALA A 92 13.40 -14.93 -9.00
C ALA A 92 12.32 -13.90 -9.40
N VAL A 93 11.05 -14.30 -9.35
CA VAL A 93 9.90 -13.41 -9.64
C VAL A 93 9.87 -12.20 -8.70
N ARG A 94 10.03 -12.41 -7.38
CA ARG A 94 10.08 -11.29 -6.42
C ARG A 94 11.24 -10.33 -6.68
N ARG A 95 12.41 -10.83 -7.10
CA ARG A 95 13.55 -9.98 -7.48
C ARG A 95 13.27 -9.19 -8.75
N TYR A 96 12.64 -9.81 -9.75
CA TYR A 96 12.24 -9.17 -10.99
C TYR A 96 11.29 -8.00 -10.73
N GLN A 97 10.18 -8.25 -10.03
CA GLN A 97 9.17 -7.23 -9.70
C GLN A 97 9.76 -6.08 -8.88
N ARG A 98 10.64 -6.39 -7.92
CA ARG A 98 11.33 -5.35 -7.13
C ARG A 98 12.26 -4.48 -7.99
N ARG A 99 12.97 -5.06 -8.97
CA ARG A 99 13.86 -4.29 -9.86
C ARG A 99 13.07 -3.46 -10.86
N GLU A 100 11.95 -3.99 -11.34
CA GLU A 100 11.05 -3.33 -12.29
C GLU A 100 10.43 -2.07 -11.68
N THR A 101 9.91 -2.17 -10.45
CA THR A 101 9.38 -1.01 -9.70
C THR A 101 10.44 0.07 -9.41
N LEU A 102 11.72 -0.31 -9.35
CA LEU A 102 12.85 0.61 -9.14
C LEU A 102 13.51 1.08 -10.45
N GLY A 103 13.03 0.65 -11.62
CA GLY A 103 13.63 0.98 -12.92
C GLY A 103 15.06 0.47 -13.11
N GLN A 104 15.46 -0.58 -12.39
CA GLN A 104 16.81 -1.13 -12.44
C GLN A 104 16.97 -2.17 -13.57
N PRO A 105 18.16 -2.30 -14.17
CA PRO A 105 18.42 -3.35 -15.14
C PRO A 105 18.22 -4.74 -14.52
N GLN A 106 17.53 -5.59 -15.29
CA GLN A 106 17.20 -6.95 -14.91
C GLN A 106 18.37 -7.91 -15.17
N ARG A 107 18.42 -9.02 -14.43
CA ARG A 107 19.38 -10.10 -14.71
C ARG A 107 18.82 -10.99 -15.80
N VAL A 108 19.67 -11.40 -16.75
CA VAL A 108 19.28 -12.29 -17.86
C VAL A 108 18.67 -13.61 -17.37
N ASP A 109 19.23 -14.18 -16.30
CA ASP A 109 18.72 -15.42 -15.71
C ASP A 109 17.30 -15.26 -15.15
N ASP A 110 17.01 -14.12 -14.52
CA ASP A 110 15.68 -13.83 -13.96
C ASP A 110 14.66 -13.61 -15.10
N LEU A 111 15.08 -12.97 -16.20
CA LEU A 111 14.25 -12.82 -17.41
C LEU A 111 13.91 -14.17 -18.06
N ARG A 112 14.86 -15.11 -18.08
CA ARG A 112 14.62 -16.46 -18.63
C ARG A 112 13.62 -17.24 -17.79
N ILE A 113 13.75 -17.17 -16.46
CA ILE A 113 12.82 -17.84 -15.54
C ILE A 113 11.42 -17.22 -15.67
N TYR A 114 11.33 -15.89 -15.74
CA TYR A 114 10.04 -15.19 -15.92
C TYR A 114 9.39 -15.49 -17.28
N ALA A 115 10.19 -15.55 -18.35
CA ALA A 115 9.69 -15.90 -19.68
C ALA A 115 9.19 -17.36 -19.77
N GLN A 116 9.74 -18.26 -18.95
CA GLN A 116 9.24 -19.63 -18.84
C GLN A 116 7.91 -19.69 -18.09
N GLU A 117 7.79 -18.96 -16.97
CA GLU A 117 6.54 -18.89 -16.19
C GLU A 117 5.38 -18.25 -16.96
N GLY A 118 5.64 -17.25 -17.80
CA GLY A 118 4.61 -16.57 -18.60
C GLY A 118 4.21 -17.28 -19.90
N ALA A 119 4.85 -18.42 -20.23
CA ALA A 119 4.56 -19.21 -21.43
C ALA A 119 3.67 -20.43 -21.14
N ASP A 120 3.45 -20.76 -19.87
CA ASP A 120 2.51 -21.78 -19.38
C ASP A 120 1.18 -21.13 -18.97
#